data_AF-A0A2G8THW0-F1
#
_entry.id   AF-A0A2G8THW0-F1
#
_cell.length_a   1.000
_cell.length_b   1.000
_cell.length_c   1.000
_cell.angle_alpha   90.00
_cell.angle_beta   90.00
_cell.angle_gamma   90.00
#
_symmetry.space_group_name_H-M   'P 1'
#
loop_
_entity.id
_entity.type
_entity.pdbx_description
1 polymer ?
#
loop_
_entity_poly.entity_id
_entity_poly.type
_entity_poly.pdbx_seq_one_letter_code
_entity_poly.pdbx_strand_id
1 'polypeptide(L)'
;MLYNNFVQQRALTPGQVDYACDALRRLYDTCHWRKIEKFLIPAIHRATHEADQLLAELDHLNSTAAEAMGEIAERFAGLSVDSADRVADFCAAVDTFCNSLLQRLAREEQELFPVARTVISGEAWFSIANKMLAHEAYMQETKPRPGPVAPIARGRLASQRASRVTLTH
;
A
#
# COMPACT_ATOMS: atom_id res chain seq x y z
N MET A 1 8.25 -13.91 0.69
CA MET A 1 7.83 -14.66 1.91
C MET A 1 6.33 -14.94 1.99
N LEU A 2 5.44 -14.15 1.35
CA LEU A 2 4.00 -14.45 1.28
C LEU A 2 3.68 -15.61 0.31
N TYR A 3 4.34 -15.64 -0.86
CA TYR A 3 4.18 -16.65 -1.90
C TYR A 3 4.23 -18.11 -1.39
N ASN A 4 5.30 -18.47 -0.66
CA ASN A 4 5.47 -19.84 -0.15
C ASN A 4 4.43 -20.29 0.88
N ASN A 5 3.72 -19.37 1.53
CA ASN A 5 2.67 -19.72 2.49
C ASN A 5 1.32 -19.99 1.82
N PHE A 6 1.06 -19.40 0.65
CA PHE A 6 -0.25 -19.49 -0.02
C PHE A 6 -0.28 -20.47 -1.19
N VAL A 7 0.84 -20.72 -1.87
CA VAL A 7 0.91 -21.62 -3.04
C VAL A 7 0.51 -23.07 -2.72
N GLN A 8 0.64 -23.50 -1.47
CA GLN A 8 0.20 -24.83 -1.03
C GLN A 8 -1.25 -24.84 -0.53
N GLN A 9 -1.89 -23.68 -0.38
CA GLN A 9 -3.25 -23.56 0.14
C GLN A 9 -4.26 -23.67 -0.99
N ARG A 10 -5.24 -24.56 -0.82
CA ARG A 10 -6.34 -24.75 -1.80
C ARG A 10 -7.48 -23.73 -1.64
N ALA A 11 -7.46 -22.97 -0.56
CA ALA A 11 -8.39 -21.90 -0.26
C ALA A 11 -7.76 -20.90 0.71
N LEU A 12 -8.21 -19.64 0.68
CA LEU A 12 -7.85 -18.59 1.64
C LEU A 12 -9.09 -18.14 2.40
N THR A 13 -8.96 -18.02 3.71
CA THR A 13 -9.99 -17.39 4.54
C THR A 13 -10.07 -15.89 4.26
N PRO A 14 -11.23 -15.24 4.47
CA PRO A 14 -11.37 -13.79 4.29
C PRO A 14 -10.32 -13.00 5.09
N GLY A 15 -10.04 -13.42 6.33
CA GLY A 15 -9.05 -12.76 7.17
C GLY A 15 -7.61 -12.85 6.65
N GLN A 16 -7.25 -13.93 5.93
CA GLN A 16 -5.92 -14.04 5.29
C GLN A 16 -5.83 -13.10 4.08
N VAL A 17 -6.89 -13.02 3.29
CA VAL A 17 -6.98 -12.12 2.13
C VAL A 17 -6.92 -10.67 2.59
N ASP A 18 -7.76 -10.28 3.56
CA ASP A 18 -7.78 -8.92 4.10
C ASP A 18 -6.43 -8.52 4.70
N TYR A 19 -5.79 -9.43 5.45
CA TYR A 19 -4.45 -9.19 5.99
C TYR A 19 -3.42 -8.90 4.90
N ALA A 20 -3.44 -9.69 3.82
CA ALA A 20 -2.53 -9.51 2.70
C ALA A 20 -2.83 -8.19 1.95
N CYS A 21 -4.10 -7.91 1.64
CA CYS A 21 -4.52 -6.66 1.01
C CYS A 21 -4.10 -5.43 1.83
N ASP A 22 -4.33 -5.46 3.14
CA ASP A 22 -3.91 -4.40 4.06
C ASP A 22 -2.39 -4.22 4.11
N ALA A 23 -1.64 -5.33 4.10
CA ALA A 23 -0.19 -5.27 4.09
C ALA A 23 0.35 -4.64 2.80
N LEU A 24 -0.19 -5.04 1.64
CA LEU A 24 0.19 -4.48 0.33
C LEU A 24 -0.18 -3.00 0.23
N ARG A 25 -1.38 -2.62 0.69
CA ARG A 25 -1.81 -1.23 0.73
C ARG A 25 -0.92 -0.38 1.64
N ARG A 26 -0.60 -0.87 2.84
CA ARG A 26 0.36 -0.18 3.73
C ARG A 26 1.72 -0.04 3.07
N LEU A 27 2.22 -1.06 2.38
CA LEU A 27 3.49 -0.98 1.65
C LEU A 27 3.42 0.10 0.58
N TYR A 28 2.39 0.08 -0.26
CA TYR A 28 2.17 1.07 -1.32
C TYR A 28 2.04 2.50 -0.77
N ASP A 29 1.30 2.69 0.32
CA ASP A 29 1.07 4.00 0.93
C ASP A 29 2.32 4.55 1.67
N THR A 30 3.15 3.66 2.23
CA THR A 30 4.38 4.04 2.94
C THR A 30 5.56 4.24 2.01
N CYS A 31 5.52 3.65 0.82
CA CYS A 31 6.50 3.91 -0.22
C CYS A 31 6.55 5.42 -0.55
N HIS A 32 7.74 5.99 -0.44
CA HIS A 32 7.96 7.44 -0.56
C HIS A 32 7.90 7.96 -2.02
N TRP A 33 7.22 7.25 -2.93
CA TRP A 33 7.08 7.61 -4.35
C TRP A 33 6.54 9.01 -4.53
N ARG A 34 5.62 9.44 -3.66
CA ARG A 34 5.13 10.82 -3.71
C ARG A 34 6.23 11.86 -3.67
N LYS A 35 7.38 11.63 -3.01
CA LYS A 35 8.49 12.59 -3.04
C LYS A 35 9.28 12.53 -4.33
N ILE A 36 9.57 11.32 -4.80
CA ILE A 36 10.29 11.12 -6.07
C ILE A 36 9.47 11.70 -7.22
N GLU A 37 8.20 11.33 -7.32
CA GLU A 37 7.23 11.82 -8.32
C GLU A 37 7.02 13.33 -8.24
N LYS A 38 6.84 13.88 -7.03
CA LYS A 38 6.47 15.29 -6.86
C LYS A 38 7.66 16.24 -7.01
N PHE A 39 8.86 15.80 -6.69
CA PHE A 39 10.02 16.69 -6.58
C PHE A 39 11.19 16.27 -7.46
N LEU A 40 11.55 14.99 -7.47
CA LEU A 40 12.77 14.53 -8.12
C LEU A 40 12.59 14.36 -9.64
N ILE A 41 11.55 13.64 -10.06
CA ILE A 41 11.25 13.42 -11.49
C ILE A 41 11.07 14.74 -12.25
N PRO A 42 10.27 15.71 -11.76
CA PRO A 42 10.15 17.02 -12.42
C PRO A 42 11.46 17.81 -12.45
N ALA A 43 12.36 17.60 -11.49
CA ALA A 43 13.66 18.26 -11.50
C ALA A 43 14.59 17.66 -12.55
N ILE A 44 14.62 16.33 -12.67
CA ILE A 44 15.39 15.62 -13.70
C ILE A 44 14.88 16.00 -15.08
N HIS A 45 13.57 15.95 -15.32
CA HIS A 45 12.97 16.30 -16.61
C HIS A 45 13.24 17.77 -17.02
N ARG A 46 13.42 18.68 -16.07
CA ARG A 46 13.83 20.07 -16.37
C ARG A 46 15.32 20.20 -16.67
N ALA A 47 16.14 19.27 -16.17
CA ALA A 47 17.59 19.32 -16.28
C ALA A 47 18.10 18.57 -17.52
N THR A 48 17.41 17.50 -17.95
CA THR A 48 17.78 16.70 -19.12
C THR A 48 16.58 15.97 -19.71
N HIS A 49 16.62 15.73 -21.03
CA HIS A 49 15.70 14.84 -21.76
C HIS A 49 16.28 13.43 -21.97
N GLU A 50 17.57 13.22 -21.69
CA GLU A 50 18.21 11.90 -21.83
C GLU A 50 17.61 10.85 -20.90
N ALA A 51 16.93 11.28 -19.84
CA ALA A 51 16.28 10.42 -18.87
C ALA A 51 14.81 10.11 -19.20
N ASP A 52 14.22 10.69 -20.26
CA ASP A 52 12.77 10.62 -20.50
C ASP A 52 12.26 9.18 -20.62
N GLN A 53 13.02 8.29 -21.26
CA GLN A 53 12.68 6.87 -21.33
C GLN A 53 12.64 6.22 -19.94
N LEU A 54 13.66 6.45 -19.12
CA LEU A 54 13.71 5.92 -17.75
C LEU A 54 12.53 6.43 -16.92
N LEU A 55 12.19 7.72 -17.05
CA LEU A 55 11.07 8.33 -16.33
C LEU A 55 9.72 7.70 -16.75
N ALA A 56 9.53 7.45 -18.05
CA ALA A 56 8.35 6.77 -18.55
C ALA A 56 8.25 5.30 -18.08
N GLU A 57 9.38 4.59 -18.02
CA GLU A 57 9.43 3.22 -17.48
C GLU A 57 9.06 3.18 -15.99
N LEU A 58 9.53 4.14 -15.18
CA LEU A 58 9.17 4.24 -13.76
C LEU A 58 7.68 4.51 -13.56
N ASP A 59 7.09 5.40 -14.37
CA ASP A 59 5.65 5.69 -14.33
C ASP A 59 4.81 4.48 -14.76
N HIS A 60 5.26 3.75 -15.77
CA HIS A 60 4.62 2.51 -16.19
C HIS A 60 4.63 1.45 -15.08
N LEU A 61 5.78 1.22 -14.44
CA LEU A 61 5.89 0.29 -13.30
C LEU A 61 4.99 0.69 -12.14
N ASN A 62 4.85 1.99 -11.87
CA ASN A 62 3.93 2.50 -10.86
C ASN A 62 2.48 2.20 -11.20
N SER A 63 2.10 2.45 -12.45
CA SER A 63 0.74 2.24 -12.94
C SER A 63 0.37 0.76 -12.89
N THR A 64 1.27 -0.14 -13.31
CA THR A 64 1.08 -1.59 -13.20
C THR A 64 0.90 -2.04 -11.74
N ALA A 65 1.68 -1.50 -10.80
CA ALA A 65 1.50 -1.80 -9.39
C ALA A 65 0.14 -1.28 -8.87
N ALA A 66 -0.26 -0.07 -9.24
CA ALA A 66 -1.54 0.51 -8.85
C ALA A 66 -2.74 -0.29 -9.39
N GLU A 67 -2.67 -0.70 -10.65
CA GLU A 67 -3.67 -1.56 -11.31
C GLU A 67 -3.78 -2.92 -10.62
N ALA A 68 -2.66 -3.60 -10.37
CA ALA A 68 -2.65 -4.87 -9.66
C ALA A 68 -3.26 -4.75 -8.24
N MET A 69 -2.99 -3.65 -7.53
CA MET A 69 -3.60 -3.40 -6.22
C MET A 69 -5.12 -3.13 -6.34
N GLY A 70 -5.55 -2.43 -7.39
CA GLY A 70 -6.96 -2.23 -7.72
C GLY A 70 -7.68 -3.56 -7.98
N GLU A 71 -7.09 -4.42 -8.83
CA GLU A 71 -7.62 -5.75 -9.11
C GLU A 71 -7.72 -6.61 -7.85
N ILE A 72 -6.71 -6.57 -6.98
CA ILE A 72 -6.73 -7.29 -5.70
C ILE A 72 -7.90 -6.82 -4.84
N ALA A 73 -8.07 -5.50 -4.72
CA ALA A 73 -9.13 -4.90 -3.91
C ALA A 73 -10.52 -5.22 -4.47
N GLU A 74 -10.72 -5.13 -5.78
CA GLU A 74 -12.03 -5.38 -6.42
C GLU A 74 -12.41 -6.85 -6.41
N ARG A 75 -11.47 -7.76 -6.67
CA ARG A 75 -11.76 -9.19 -6.89
C ARG A 75 -11.76 -10.03 -5.61
N PHE A 76 -11.09 -9.56 -4.55
CA PHE A 76 -10.80 -10.40 -3.39
C PHE A 76 -11.11 -9.77 -2.03
N ALA A 77 -11.17 -8.44 -1.88
CA ALA A 77 -11.37 -7.83 -0.57
C ALA A 77 -12.70 -8.26 0.09
N GLY A 78 -12.64 -8.69 1.36
CA GLY A 78 -13.81 -9.16 2.11
C GLY A 78 -14.42 -10.48 1.60
N LEU A 79 -13.78 -11.17 0.65
CA LEU A 79 -14.24 -12.44 0.09
C LEU A 79 -13.33 -13.59 0.52
N SER A 80 -13.91 -14.77 0.70
CA SER A 80 -13.14 -16.01 0.77
C SER A 80 -12.69 -16.44 -0.64
N VAL A 81 -11.52 -17.05 -0.71
CA VAL A 81 -10.97 -17.60 -1.95
C VAL A 81 -11.10 -19.10 -1.89
N ASP A 82 -12.14 -19.64 -2.52
CA ASP A 82 -12.63 -20.99 -2.20
C ASP A 82 -12.13 -22.09 -3.13
N SER A 83 -11.29 -21.74 -4.11
CA SER A 83 -10.75 -22.69 -5.08
C SER A 83 -9.27 -22.43 -5.36
N ALA A 84 -8.55 -23.49 -5.73
CA ALA A 84 -7.13 -23.42 -6.07
C ALA A 84 -6.86 -22.44 -7.22
N ASP A 85 -7.72 -22.41 -8.24
CA ASP A 85 -7.60 -21.46 -9.36
C ASP A 85 -7.71 -20.02 -8.90
N ARG A 86 -8.65 -19.72 -7.99
CA ARG A 86 -8.77 -18.37 -7.42
C ARG A 86 -7.61 -18.02 -6.48
N VAL A 87 -7.03 -18.99 -5.78
CA VAL A 87 -5.79 -18.77 -5.01
C VAL A 87 -4.63 -18.45 -5.94
N ALA A 88 -4.52 -19.13 -7.08
CA ALA A 88 -3.51 -18.86 -8.09
C ALA A 88 -3.67 -17.45 -8.68
N ASP A 89 -4.90 -17.05 -9.04
CA ASP A 89 -5.21 -15.69 -9.51
C ASP A 89 -4.82 -14.62 -8.47
N PHE A 90 -5.17 -14.85 -7.20
CA PHE A 90 -4.80 -13.94 -6.11
C PHE A 90 -3.28 -13.81 -5.99
N CYS A 91 -2.57 -14.94 -5.95
CA CYS A 91 -1.11 -14.93 -5.85
C CYS A 91 -0.46 -14.26 -7.06
N ALA A 92 -0.96 -14.49 -8.27
CA ALA A 92 -0.46 -13.86 -9.48
C ALA A 92 -0.60 -12.33 -9.44
N ALA A 93 -1.73 -11.81 -8.97
CA ALA A 93 -1.93 -10.37 -8.82
C ALA A 93 -0.98 -9.77 -7.76
N VAL A 94 -0.79 -10.47 -6.63
CA VAL A 94 0.17 -10.09 -5.59
C VAL A 94 1.61 -10.07 -6.12
N ASP A 95 1.98 -11.07 -6.92
CA ASP A 95 3.30 -11.16 -7.53
C ASP A 95 3.52 -10.04 -8.54
N THR A 96 2.54 -9.72 -9.39
CA THR A 96 2.60 -8.57 -10.30
C THR A 96 2.87 -7.28 -9.52
N PHE A 97 2.08 -7.02 -8.48
CA PHE A 97 2.30 -5.85 -7.61
C PHE A 97 3.71 -5.81 -7.01
N CYS A 98 4.16 -6.92 -6.41
CA CYS A 98 5.46 -6.99 -5.75
C CYS A 98 6.61 -6.82 -6.76
N ASN A 99 6.52 -7.46 -7.92
CA ASN A 99 7.55 -7.41 -8.96
C ASN A 99 7.65 -6.02 -9.57
N SER A 100 6.52 -5.35 -9.86
CA SER A 100 6.52 -3.97 -10.36
C SER A 100 7.19 -3.01 -9.36
N LEU A 101 6.89 -3.15 -8.06
CA LEU A 101 7.54 -2.32 -7.03
C LEU A 101 9.03 -2.61 -6.90
N LEU A 102 9.44 -3.88 -6.90
CA LEU A 102 10.86 -4.26 -6.81
C LEU A 102 11.65 -3.77 -8.03
N GLN A 103 11.08 -3.88 -9.23
CA GLN A 103 11.72 -3.37 -10.45
C GLN A 103 11.83 -1.84 -10.40
N ARG A 104 10.78 -1.15 -9.98
CA ARG A 104 10.81 0.31 -9.83
C ARG A 104 11.90 0.74 -8.84
N LEU A 105 11.95 0.13 -7.67
CA LEU A 105 12.98 0.35 -6.65
C LEU A 105 14.40 0.16 -7.20
N ALA A 106 14.64 -0.93 -7.92
CA ALA A 106 15.94 -1.23 -8.50
C ALA A 106 16.36 -0.16 -9.52
N ARG A 107 15.44 0.26 -10.40
CA ARG A 107 15.68 1.32 -11.39
C ARG A 107 15.92 2.68 -10.73
N GLU A 108 15.19 2.99 -9.66
CA GLU A 108 15.41 4.21 -8.89
C GLU A 108 16.82 4.27 -8.30
N GLU A 109 17.25 3.17 -7.67
CA GLU A 109 18.56 3.07 -7.03
C GLU A 109 19.71 3.06 -8.04
N GLN A 110 19.58 2.26 -9.10
CA GLN A 110 20.66 1.96 -10.04
C GLN A 110 20.80 2.98 -11.15
N GLU A 111 19.74 3.72 -11.49
CA GLU A 111 19.73 4.62 -12.65
C GLU A 111 19.22 6.01 -12.30
N LEU A 112 18.05 6.14 -11.66
CA LEU A 112 17.45 7.46 -11.40
C LEU A 112 18.33 8.31 -10.48
N PHE A 113 18.82 7.77 -9.37
CA PHE A 113 19.66 8.52 -8.43
C PHE A 113 21.04 8.88 -9.00
N PRO A 114 21.73 8.01 -9.75
CA PRO A 114 22.88 8.41 -10.54
C PRO A 114 22.59 9.58 -11.48
N VAL A 115 21.54 9.51 -12.30
CA VAL A 115 21.15 10.60 -13.20
C VAL A 115 20.93 11.88 -12.41
N ALA A 116 20.11 11.83 -11.35
CA ALA A 116 19.81 12.99 -10.51
C ALA A 116 21.07 13.65 -9.95
N ARG A 117 22.05 12.86 -9.48
CA ARG A 117 23.33 13.37 -8.95
C ARG A 117 24.16 14.08 -10.00
N THR A 118 24.04 13.69 -11.27
CA THR A 118 24.80 14.30 -12.38
C THR A 118 24.16 15.55 -12.93
N VAL A 119 22.82 15.59 -13.04
CA VAL A 119 22.12 16.66 -13.79
C VAL A 119 21.56 17.77 -12.89
N ILE A 120 21.35 17.50 -11.60
CA ILE A 120 20.79 18.50 -10.68
C ILE A 120 21.94 19.23 -9.96
N SER A 121 21.94 20.56 -10.05
CA SER A 121 22.92 21.40 -9.37
C SER A 121 22.73 21.37 -7.84
N GLY A 122 23.79 21.69 -7.09
CA GLY A 122 23.74 21.72 -5.62
C GLY A 122 22.67 22.65 -5.04
N GLU A 123 22.47 23.84 -5.64
CA GLU A 123 21.41 24.77 -5.25
C GLU A 123 20.01 24.19 -5.53
N ALA A 124 19.83 23.54 -6.68
CA ALA A 124 18.57 22.88 -7.02
C ALA A 124 18.28 21.71 -6.07
N TRP A 125 19.30 20.92 -5.70
CA TRP A 125 19.20 19.89 -4.67
C TRP A 125 18.75 20.45 -3.32
N PHE A 126 19.33 21.56 -2.88
CA PHE A 126 18.93 22.22 -1.64
C PHE A 126 17.47 22.69 -1.68
N SER A 127 17.04 23.28 -2.80
CA SER A 127 15.64 23.69 -3.01
C SER A 127 14.68 22.49 -2.97
N ILE A 128 15.05 21.38 -3.60
CA ILE A 128 14.27 20.14 -3.61
C ILE A 128 14.15 19.58 -2.19
N ALA A 129 15.25 19.50 -1.45
CA ALA A 129 15.25 19.02 -0.07
C ALA A 129 14.33 19.86 0.84
N ASN A 130 14.39 21.19 0.73
CA ASN A 130 13.51 22.07 1.50
C ASN A 130 12.02 21.86 1.16
N LYS A 131 11.70 21.67 -0.12
CA LYS A 131 10.32 21.35 -0.54
C LYS A 131 9.85 20.00 0.00
N MET A 132 10.73 19.00 0.04
CA MET A 132 10.43 17.70 0.62
C MET A 132 10.13 17.80 2.12
N LEU A 133 10.95 18.52 2.88
CA LEU A 133 10.76 18.72 4.33
C LEU A 133 9.47 19.50 4.62
N ALA A 134 9.21 20.59 3.89
CA ALA A 134 7.98 21.37 4.05
C ALA A 134 6.73 20.51 3.74
N HIS A 135 6.81 19.66 2.73
CA HIS A 135 5.74 18.74 2.40
C HIS A 135 5.51 17.69 3.49
N GLU A 136 6.56 17.14 4.08
CA GLU A 136 6.43 16.22 5.21
C GLU A 136 5.76 16.88 6.41
N ALA A 137 6.20 18.08 6.79
CA ALA A 137 5.61 18.84 7.87
C ALA A 137 4.10 19.05 7.63
N TYR A 138 3.73 19.50 6.43
CA TYR A 138 2.34 19.66 6.05
C TYR A 138 1.53 18.35 6.11
N MET A 139 2.09 17.23 5.64
CA MET A 139 1.43 15.91 5.72
C MET A 139 1.25 15.43 7.17
N GLN A 140 2.18 15.76 8.07
CA GLN A 140 2.07 15.43 9.50
C GLN A 140 0.99 16.25 10.20
N GLU A 141 0.91 17.55 9.90
CA GLU A 141 -0.08 18.46 10.48
C GLU A 141 -1.52 18.14 10.01
N THR A 142 -1.66 17.73 8.74
CA THR A 142 -2.97 17.42 8.13
C THR A 142 -3.45 16.00 8.38
N LYS A 143 -2.60 15.10 8.88
CA LYS A 143 -3.00 13.74 9.24
C LYS A 143 -4.02 13.81 10.38
N PRO A 144 -5.25 13.29 10.20
CA PRO A 144 -6.25 13.26 11.27
C PRO A 144 -5.67 12.59 12.51
N ARG A 145 -5.64 13.29 13.65
CA ARG A 145 -5.32 12.65 14.92
C ARG A 145 -6.38 11.57 15.17
N PRO A 146 -6.01 10.34 15.53
CA PRO A 146 -6.99 9.37 15.97
C PRO A 146 -7.75 10.00 17.14
N GLY A 147 -9.05 10.19 16.97
CA GLY A 147 -9.92 10.70 18.01
C GLY A 147 -9.85 9.79 19.25
N PRO A 148 -10.16 10.31 20.45
CA PRO A 148 -10.15 9.49 21.66
C PRO A 148 -11.02 8.25 21.43
N VAL A 149 -10.40 7.07 21.56
CA VAL A 149 -11.09 5.80 21.48
C VAL A 149 -12.11 5.79 22.62
N ALA A 150 -13.40 5.88 22.29
CA ALA A 150 -14.45 5.85 23.29
C ALA A 150 -14.34 4.54 24.08
N PRO A 151 -14.35 4.58 25.43
CA PRO A 151 -14.26 3.36 26.22
C PRO A 151 -15.45 2.46 25.87
N ILE A 152 -15.14 1.23 25.47
CA ILE A 152 -16.11 0.18 25.20
C ILE A 152 -16.90 -0.04 26.50
N ALA A 153 -18.14 0.45 26.54
CA ALA A 153 -19.02 0.22 27.67
C ALA A 153 -19.29 -1.28 27.76
N ARG A 154 -18.67 -1.96 28.74
CA ARG A 154 -19.02 -3.33 29.12
C ARG A 154 -20.46 -3.33 29.63
N GLY A 155 -21.38 -3.64 28.72
CA GLY A 155 -22.80 -3.82 29.00
C GLY A 155 -23.04 -4.96 29.98
N ARG A 156 -23.78 -4.63 31.03
CA ARG A 156 -24.31 -5.49 32.10
C ARG A 156 -24.93 -6.78 31.56
N LEU A 157 -24.38 -7.93 31.93
CA LEU A 157 -25.09 -9.20 31.98
C LEU A 157 -25.39 -9.50 33.46
N ALA A 158 -26.54 -9.05 33.94
CA ALA A 158 -27.12 -9.56 35.18
C ALA A 158 -28.64 -9.34 35.21
N SER A 159 -29.35 -10.46 35.41
CA SER A 159 -30.74 -10.57 35.85
C SER A 159 -31.87 -10.48 34.81
N GLN A 160 -32.03 -11.55 34.04
CA GLN A 160 -33.36 -12.13 33.82
C GLN A 160 -33.30 -13.63 34.22
N ARG A 161 -33.52 -13.88 35.51
CA ARG A 161 -33.90 -15.19 36.04
C ARG A 161 -35.07 -14.98 36.97
N ALA A 162 -36.29 -15.13 36.45
CA ALA A 162 -37.46 -15.62 37.19
C ALA A 162 -38.70 -15.60 36.27
N SER A 163 -38.95 -16.70 35.57
CA SER A 163 -40.28 -17.06 35.07
C SER A 163 -40.37 -18.57 34.89
N ARG A 164 -41.05 -19.20 35.86
CA ARG A 164 -41.57 -20.58 35.99
C ARG A 164 -41.33 -20.96 37.46
N VAL A 165 -42.33 -21.22 38.30
CA VAL A 165 -43.43 -22.20 38.24
C VAL A 165 -44.42 -21.72 39.33
N THR A 166 -45.74 -21.61 39.11
CA THR A 166 -46.70 -22.69 39.43
C THR A 166 -48.05 -22.49 38.74
N LEU A 167 -48.47 -23.57 38.08
CA LEU A 167 -49.85 -23.94 37.74
C LEU A 167 -50.38 -24.75 38.94
N THR A 168 -51.61 -24.52 39.42
CA THR A 168 -52.64 -25.56 39.72
C THR A 168 -53.83 -25.02 40.53
N HIS A 169 -55.02 -25.41 40.04
CA HIS A 169 -56.36 -25.49 40.62
C HIS A 169 -57.17 -24.21 40.87
#